data_AF-A0A8H5M7A1-F1
#
_entry.id   AF-A0A8H5M7A1-F1
#
_cell.length_a   1.000
_cell.length_b   1.000
_cell.length_c   1.000
_cell.angle_alpha   90.00
_cell.angle_beta   90.00
_cell.angle_gamma   90.00
#
_symmetry.space_group_name_H-M   'P 1'
#
loop_
_entity.id
_entity.type
_entity.pdbx_description
1 polymer ?
#
loop_
_entity_poly.entity_id
_entity_poly.type
_entity_poly.pdbx_seq_one_letter_code
_entity_poly.pdbx_strand_id
1 'polypeptide(L)'
;MATLTELNGTAVPHCYGFFTAKLPECYWTSSDDNDVSGYDYLGDNDHSSHPKYPWMFRSYDENRDCDDTLDDDRQFAPLGEPEGETRRFKDQSRWNKWIPDPNNPLIAALVMDKGGPAYTLEDEQDRDVRWDIELLLQDFQLAGIGRGDFRMSNLVRAPPQTTMCSYHKVVHQWNVIDFNRSWVVDLKREKRVNYAVALLKPMYRFYFHN
;
A
#
# COMPACT_ATOMS: atom_id res chain seq x y z
N MET A 1 11.33 -16.45 12.13
CA MET A 1 11.23 -15.27 11.26
C MET A 1 9.86 -15.37 10.65
N ALA A 2 8.99 -14.42 10.93
CA ALA A 2 7.67 -14.44 10.34
C ALA A 2 7.79 -13.86 8.93
N THR A 3 7.27 -14.56 7.92
CA THR A 3 7.43 -14.18 6.53
C THR A 3 6.06 -14.13 5.88
N LEU A 4 5.81 -13.06 5.12
CA LEU A 4 4.56 -12.84 4.37
C LEU A 4 4.21 -14.02 3.45
N THR A 5 5.16 -14.91 3.17
CA THR A 5 4.97 -16.19 2.50
C THR A 5 3.92 -17.09 3.14
N GLU A 6 3.71 -17.03 4.46
CA GLU A 6 2.69 -17.86 5.14
C GLU A 6 1.26 -17.38 4.87
N LEU A 7 1.11 -16.09 4.54
CA LEU A 7 -0.16 -15.45 4.20
C LEU A 7 -0.43 -15.43 2.69
N ASN A 8 0.56 -15.81 1.88
CA ASN A 8 0.51 -15.74 0.43
C ASN A 8 -0.49 -16.75 -0.16
N GLY A 9 -1.56 -16.25 -0.76
CA GLY A 9 -2.65 -17.07 -1.29
C GLY A 9 -3.68 -17.51 -0.24
N THR A 10 -3.62 -16.95 0.97
CA THR A 10 -4.59 -17.20 2.05
C THR A 10 -5.22 -15.89 2.52
N ALA A 11 -4.40 -14.94 2.98
CA ALA A 11 -4.82 -13.64 3.50
C ALA A 11 -4.31 -12.46 2.65
N VAL A 12 -3.34 -12.72 1.77
CA VAL A 12 -2.90 -11.82 0.70
C VAL A 12 -3.01 -12.53 -0.64
N PRO A 13 -3.20 -11.81 -1.76
CA PRO A 13 -3.19 -12.44 -3.08
C PRO A 13 -1.84 -13.11 -3.35
N HIS A 14 -1.83 -14.18 -4.15
CA HIS A 14 -0.57 -14.77 -4.58
C HIS A 14 0.31 -13.73 -5.28
N CYS A 15 1.50 -13.47 -4.75
CA CYS A 15 2.50 -12.66 -5.41
C CYS A 15 3.37 -13.55 -6.29
N TYR A 16 3.31 -13.31 -7.61
CA TYR A 16 4.09 -14.05 -8.61
C TYR A 16 5.50 -13.49 -8.76
N GLY A 17 5.72 -12.25 -8.33
CA GLY A 17 7.03 -11.64 -8.29
C GLY A 17 7.01 -10.14 -8.47
N PHE A 18 8.19 -9.57 -8.26
CA PHE A 18 8.51 -8.19 -8.56
C PHE A 18 9.44 -8.17 -9.77
N PHE A 19 8.97 -7.56 -10.84
CA PHE A 19 9.65 -7.52 -12.14
C PHE A 19 10.11 -6.10 -12.42
N THR A 20 11.24 -5.99 -13.09
CA THR A 20 11.72 -4.71 -13.59
C THR A 20 12.06 -4.83 -15.06
N ALA A 21 11.75 -3.79 -15.83
CA ALA A 21 12.07 -3.71 -17.24
C ALA A 21 12.53 -2.30 -17.58
N LYS A 22 13.53 -2.22 -18.46
CA LYS A 22 13.88 -0.94 -19.09
C LYS A 22 12.77 -0.56 -20.05
N LEU A 23 12.33 0.68 -20.01
CA LEU A 23 11.43 1.21 -21.03
C LEU A 23 12.20 1.35 -22.34
N PRO A 24 11.69 0.80 -23.46
CA PRO A 24 12.31 1.03 -24.75
C PRO A 24 12.26 2.52 -25.10
N GLU A 25 13.30 2.99 -25.79
CA GLU A 25 13.46 4.39 -26.23
C GLU A 25 12.24 4.92 -27.02
N CYS A 26 11.44 4.04 -27.61
CA CYS A 26 10.28 4.39 -28.44
C CYS A 26 9.02 4.82 -27.67
N TYR A 27 8.95 4.67 -26.35
CA TYR A 27 7.86 5.27 -25.56
C TYR A 27 8.12 6.74 -25.21
N TRP A 28 9.31 7.24 -25.59
CA TRP A 28 9.81 8.58 -25.26
C TRP A 28 9.86 9.54 -26.43
N THR A 29 9.49 9.10 -27.64
CA THR A 29 9.20 10.05 -28.71
C THR A 29 7.92 10.77 -28.33
N SER A 30 8.06 11.81 -27.50
CA SER A 30 7.23 12.99 -27.57
C SER A 30 7.10 13.34 -29.04
N SER A 31 6.01 12.90 -29.66
CA SER A 31 5.62 13.32 -31.00
C SER A 31 5.22 14.81 -31.03
N ASP A 32 5.48 15.56 -29.97
CA ASP A 32 5.20 16.99 -29.82
C ASP A 32 6.43 17.88 -30.07
N ASP A 33 7.39 17.44 -30.90
CA ASP A 33 8.27 18.39 -31.60
C ASP A 33 7.57 19.02 -32.82
N ASN A 34 6.31 18.68 -33.10
CA ASN A 34 5.48 19.40 -34.06
C ASN A 34 4.06 19.61 -33.52
N ASP A 35 3.77 20.87 -33.22
CA ASP A 35 2.43 21.49 -33.16
C ASP A 35 1.70 21.56 -31.82
N VAL A 36 2.30 22.26 -30.86
CA VAL A 36 1.55 22.97 -29.81
C VAL A 36 1.50 24.46 -30.15
N SER A 37 0.93 24.79 -31.32
CA SER A 37 0.51 26.16 -31.66
C SER A 37 -1.03 26.29 -31.58
N GLY A 38 -1.60 25.82 -30.47
CA GLY A 38 -3.06 25.69 -30.34
C GLY A 38 -3.65 25.84 -28.94
N TYR A 39 -2.90 26.34 -27.96
CA TYR A 39 -3.49 26.74 -26.68
C TYR A 39 -3.39 28.25 -26.53
N ASP A 40 -4.51 28.87 -26.89
CA ASP A 40 -4.83 30.26 -26.62
C ASP A 40 -4.57 30.57 -25.14
N TYR A 41 -3.80 31.63 -24.95
CA TYR A 41 -3.51 32.26 -23.66
C TYR A 41 -4.81 32.72 -22.99
N LEU A 42 -5.19 32.07 -21.89
CA LEU A 42 -5.83 32.76 -20.77
C LEU A 42 -5.02 32.42 -19.52
N GLY A 43 -4.38 33.47 -18.98
CA GLY A 43 -3.23 33.38 -18.10
C GLY A 43 -3.50 32.78 -16.73
N ASP A 44 -2.46 32.21 -16.16
CA ASP A 44 -1.85 32.81 -14.98
C ASP A 44 -0.38 32.40 -14.90
N ASN A 45 0.46 33.34 -14.46
CA ASN A 45 1.89 33.13 -14.32
C ASN A 45 2.16 32.25 -13.09
N ASP A 46 2.53 30.99 -13.28
CA ASP A 46 3.26 30.28 -12.24
C ASP A 46 4.43 29.45 -12.80
N HIS A 47 5.59 29.67 -12.18
CA HIS A 47 6.89 29.19 -12.60
C HIS A 47 7.15 27.81 -11.98
N SER A 48 6.70 26.74 -12.64
CA SER A 48 7.28 25.41 -12.44
C SER A 48 7.23 24.59 -13.74
N SER A 49 8.17 24.89 -14.63
CA SER A 49 8.40 24.12 -15.86
C SER A 49 9.07 22.78 -15.54
N HIS A 50 8.34 21.85 -14.92
CA HIS A 50 8.73 20.45 -14.93
C HIS A 50 8.28 19.81 -16.25
N PRO A 51 9.13 19.04 -16.94
CA PRO A 51 8.74 18.35 -18.16
C PRO A 51 7.54 17.44 -17.88
N LYS A 52 6.46 17.66 -18.62
CA LYS A 52 5.17 17.01 -18.44
C LYS A 52 5.22 15.60 -19.02
N TYR A 53 5.75 14.65 -18.25
CA TYR A 53 5.85 13.26 -18.73
C TYR A 53 4.44 12.62 -18.85
N PRO A 54 4.20 11.70 -19.80
CA PRO A 54 2.88 11.07 -20.00
C PRO A 54 2.33 10.31 -18.78
N TRP A 55 3.22 9.85 -17.89
CA TRP A 55 2.90 9.18 -16.63
C TRP A 55 2.82 10.13 -15.43
N MET A 56 3.08 11.42 -15.64
CA MET A 56 2.98 12.45 -14.62
C MET A 56 1.51 12.87 -14.65
N PHE A 57 0.70 12.19 -13.84
CA PHE A 57 -0.71 12.53 -13.67
C PHE A 57 -0.82 14.04 -13.42
N ARG A 58 -1.72 14.71 -14.17
CA ARG A 58 -2.00 16.13 -13.96
C ARG A 58 -2.43 16.27 -12.49
N SER A 59 -1.60 17.02 -11.75
CA SER A 59 -1.79 17.46 -10.37
C SER A 59 -2.10 16.38 -9.32
N TYR A 60 -1.05 15.65 -8.92
CA TYR A 60 -0.96 15.15 -7.54
C TYR A 60 -1.06 16.29 -6.50
N ASP A 61 -0.70 17.53 -6.88
CA ASP A 61 -0.71 18.70 -5.98
C ASP A 61 -2.07 19.38 -5.79
N GLU A 62 -3.07 19.17 -6.66
CA GLU A 62 -4.34 19.92 -6.59
C GLU A 62 -5.43 19.21 -5.78
N ASN A 63 -5.26 17.92 -5.49
CA ASN A 63 -6.23 17.14 -4.75
C ASN A 63 -5.68 16.80 -3.36
N ARG A 64 -5.81 17.74 -2.42
CA ARG A 64 -5.43 17.54 -0.99
C ARG A 64 -6.13 16.35 -0.33
N ASP A 65 -7.19 15.82 -0.94
CA ASP A 65 -7.92 14.65 -0.48
C ASP A 65 -7.33 13.31 -0.98
N CYS A 66 -6.33 13.36 -1.87
CA CYS A 66 -5.52 12.20 -2.23
C CYS A 66 -4.33 12.10 -1.26
N ASP A 67 -4.58 11.63 -0.03
CA ASP A 67 -3.56 11.42 1.01
C ASP A 67 -2.64 10.23 0.68
N ASP A 68 -1.87 10.36 -0.39
CA ASP A 68 -0.69 9.52 -0.68
C ASP A 68 0.53 9.98 0.13
N THR A 69 0.42 11.08 0.89
CA THR A 69 1.43 11.49 1.88
C THR A 69 1.60 10.41 2.93
N LEU A 70 2.78 9.81 2.96
CA LEU A 70 3.14 8.85 3.98
C LEU A 70 3.50 9.56 5.29
N ASP A 71 3.36 8.87 6.41
CA ASP A 71 3.68 9.47 7.72
C ASP A 71 5.16 9.84 7.86
N ASP A 72 6.04 9.31 7.00
CA ASP A 72 7.45 9.70 6.87
C ASP A 72 7.70 10.89 5.93
N ASP A 73 6.73 11.25 5.09
CA ASP A 73 6.74 12.52 4.34
C ASP A 73 6.38 13.70 5.25
N ARG A 74 5.61 13.43 6.30
CA ARG A 74 5.36 14.38 7.38
C ARG A 74 6.51 14.26 8.38
N GLN A 75 7.21 15.35 8.67
CA GLN A 75 8.24 15.41 9.72
C GLN A 75 7.62 15.29 11.13
N PHE A 76 6.80 14.27 11.39
CA PHE A 76 6.29 14.03 12.72
C PHE A 76 7.45 13.59 13.60
N ALA A 77 7.77 14.47 14.55
CA ALA A 77 8.64 14.15 15.66
C ALA A 77 8.13 12.85 16.30
N PRO A 78 8.99 11.83 16.49
CA PRO A 78 8.55 10.56 17.04
C PRO A 78 7.94 10.81 18.41
N LEU A 79 6.68 10.41 18.58
CA LEU A 79 6.04 10.31 19.88
C LEU A 79 6.79 9.24 20.68
N GLY A 80 7.86 9.65 21.37
CA GLY A 80 8.60 8.88 22.37
C GLY A 80 8.87 7.43 21.98
N GLU A 81 9.64 7.18 20.92
CA GLU A 81 10.16 5.83 20.70
C GLU A 81 11.23 5.51 21.77
N PRO A 82 11.20 4.29 22.35
CA PRO A 82 12.21 3.90 23.33
C PRO A 82 13.60 3.91 22.71
N GLU A 83 14.49 4.72 23.29
CA GLU A 83 15.89 4.83 22.88
C GLU A 83 16.55 3.44 22.80
N GLY A 84 17.08 3.08 21.63
CA GLY A 84 18.01 1.97 21.49
C GLY A 84 17.73 0.94 20.39
N GLU A 85 16.57 0.96 19.73
CA GLU A 85 16.30 0.04 18.61
C GLU A 85 15.78 0.79 17.39
N THR A 86 16.65 0.89 16.37
CA THR A 86 16.28 1.35 15.04
C THR A 86 15.32 0.33 14.41
N ARG A 87 14.02 0.53 14.62
CA ARG A 87 13.03 -0.03 13.70
C ARG A 87 13.48 0.35 12.29
N ARG A 88 13.69 -0.66 11.43
CA ARG A 88 14.01 -0.44 10.02
C ARG A 88 12.71 -0.01 9.35
N PHE A 89 12.38 1.27 9.44
CA PHE A 89 11.26 1.82 8.72
C PHE A 89 11.64 2.05 7.26
N LYS A 90 10.62 2.44 6.48
CA LYS A 90 10.79 2.80 5.07
C LYS A 90 11.84 3.91 4.92
N ASP A 91 11.96 4.83 5.87
CA ASP A 91 12.97 5.91 5.90
C ASP A 91 14.42 5.43 5.63
N GLN A 92 14.77 4.22 6.08
CA GLN A 92 16.07 3.57 5.89
C GLN A 92 16.15 2.70 4.64
N SER A 93 15.05 2.58 3.89
CA SER A 93 14.99 1.84 2.64
C SER A 93 15.96 2.46 1.63
N ARG A 94 16.79 1.62 1.01
CA ARG A 94 17.64 2.04 -0.12
C ARG A 94 16.83 2.65 -1.27
N TRP A 95 15.55 2.33 -1.35
CA TRP A 95 14.63 2.87 -2.36
C TRP A 95 14.32 4.35 -2.14
N ASN A 96 14.46 4.89 -0.94
CA ASN A 96 14.26 6.33 -0.69
C ASN A 96 15.39 7.20 -1.28
N LYS A 97 16.54 6.59 -1.58
CA LYS A 97 17.66 7.26 -2.28
C LYS A 97 17.67 6.96 -3.76
N TRP A 98 16.71 6.18 -4.25
CA TRP A 98 16.63 5.86 -5.67
C TRP A 98 16.16 7.10 -6.42
N ILE A 99 16.96 7.52 -7.40
CA ILE A 99 16.64 8.62 -8.31
C ILE A 99 16.41 8.00 -9.68
N PRO A 100 15.28 8.26 -10.35
CA PRO A 100 15.06 7.82 -11.72
C PRO A 100 16.20 8.32 -12.63
N ASP A 101 16.82 7.43 -13.38
CA ASP A 101 17.76 7.82 -14.43
C ASP A 101 16.97 8.10 -15.71
N PRO A 102 16.91 9.36 -16.18
CA PRO A 102 16.17 9.70 -17.40
C PRO A 102 16.74 9.02 -18.65
N ASN A 103 18.01 8.65 -18.66
CA ASN A 103 18.64 7.93 -19.78
C ASN A 103 18.44 6.42 -19.71
N ASN A 104 17.90 5.91 -18.60
CA ASN A 104 17.66 4.50 -18.39
C ASN A 104 16.37 4.29 -17.57
N PRO A 105 15.21 4.71 -18.12
CA PRO A 105 13.94 4.67 -17.42
C PRO A 105 13.57 3.22 -17.10
N LEU A 106 13.26 2.98 -15.82
CA LEU A 106 12.92 1.66 -15.29
C LEU A 106 11.45 1.64 -14.89
N ILE A 107 10.71 0.65 -15.40
CA ILE A 107 9.41 0.29 -14.83
C ILE A 107 9.61 -0.87 -13.87
N ALA A 108 8.97 -0.75 -12.71
CA ALA A 108 8.80 -1.83 -11.76
C ALA A 108 7.33 -2.26 -11.75
N ALA A 109 7.09 -3.56 -11.78
CA ALA A 109 5.76 -4.14 -11.72
C ALA A 109 5.71 -5.23 -10.65
N LEU A 110 4.74 -5.12 -9.74
CA LEU A 110 4.38 -6.18 -8.81
C LEU A 110 3.21 -6.96 -9.41
N VAL A 111 3.41 -8.23 -9.71
CA VAL A 111 2.37 -9.09 -10.32
C VAL A 111 1.77 -9.96 -9.24
N MET A 112 0.46 -9.86 -9.08
CA MET A 112 -0.30 -10.59 -8.07
C MET A 112 -1.57 -11.17 -8.65
N ASP A 113 -2.21 -12.09 -7.91
CA ASP A 113 -3.55 -12.55 -8.22
C ASP A 113 -4.53 -11.38 -8.33
N LYS A 114 -5.37 -11.45 -9.36
CA LYS A 114 -6.46 -10.50 -9.53
C LYS A 114 -7.53 -10.76 -8.46
N GLY A 115 -7.63 -9.84 -7.50
CA GLY A 115 -8.75 -9.81 -6.56
C GLY A 115 -10.08 -9.48 -7.24
N GLY A 116 -11.17 -9.73 -6.54
CA GLY A 116 -12.51 -9.28 -6.92
C GLY A 116 -12.77 -7.82 -6.53
N PRO A 117 -14.05 -7.43 -6.37
CA PRO A 117 -14.43 -6.09 -5.95
C PRO A 117 -13.77 -5.65 -4.64
N ALA A 118 -13.57 -4.34 -4.49
CA ALA A 118 -13.11 -3.74 -3.23
C ALA A 118 -14.19 -3.84 -2.15
N TYR A 119 -13.76 -3.83 -0.88
CA TYR A 119 -14.64 -3.84 0.28
C TYR A 119 -15.48 -2.58 0.36
N THR A 120 -16.77 -2.74 0.68
CA THR A 120 -17.73 -1.64 0.72
C THR A 120 -18.30 -1.41 2.12
N LEU A 121 -19.06 -0.33 2.27
CA LEU A 121 -19.81 -0.07 3.51
C LEU A 121 -20.94 -1.08 3.73
N GLU A 122 -21.51 -1.65 2.66
CA GLU A 122 -22.53 -2.71 2.77
C GLU A 122 -21.92 -3.99 3.34
N ASP A 123 -20.71 -4.35 2.87
CA ASP A 123 -19.95 -5.48 3.43
C ASP A 123 -19.64 -5.27 4.92
N GLU A 124 -19.34 -4.05 5.36
CA GLU A 124 -19.13 -3.73 6.79
C GLU A 124 -20.37 -3.95 7.66
N GLN A 125 -21.57 -3.87 7.09
CA GLN A 125 -22.79 -4.14 7.86
C GLN A 125 -23.05 -5.63 8.04
N ASP A 126 -22.43 -6.48 7.21
CA ASP A 126 -22.51 -7.92 7.31
C ASP A 126 -21.62 -8.45 8.44
N ARG A 127 -22.24 -9.16 9.38
CA ARG A 127 -21.57 -9.72 10.56
C ARG A 127 -20.55 -10.79 10.19
N ASP A 128 -20.85 -11.65 9.23
CA ASP A 128 -19.98 -12.75 8.84
C ASP A 128 -18.77 -12.24 8.07
N VAL A 129 -18.97 -11.19 7.25
CA VAL A 129 -17.88 -10.49 6.59
C VAL A 129 -16.95 -9.83 7.62
N ARG A 130 -17.49 -9.09 8.59
CA ARG A 130 -16.68 -8.51 9.67
C ARG A 130 -15.90 -9.55 10.45
N TRP A 131 -16.50 -10.71 10.71
CA TRP A 131 -15.82 -11.81 11.37
C TRP A 131 -14.61 -12.29 10.54
N ASP A 132 -14.75 -12.45 9.22
CA ASP A 132 -13.65 -12.81 8.32
C ASP A 132 -12.50 -11.78 8.37
N ILE A 133 -12.83 -10.49 8.37
CA ILE A 133 -11.87 -9.41 8.52
C ILE A 133 -11.14 -9.45 9.88
N GLU A 134 -11.86 -9.75 10.96
CA GLU A 134 -11.25 -9.91 12.29
C GLU A 134 -10.28 -11.10 12.35
N LEU A 135 -10.57 -12.18 11.60
CA LEU A 135 -9.64 -13.31 11.45
C LEU A 135 -8.42 -12.93 10.61
N LEU A 136 -8.58 -12.20 9.51
CA LEU A 136 -7.46 -11.71 8.71
C LEU A 136 -6.51 -10.86 9.57
N LEU A 137 -7.03 -9.92 10.35
CA LEU A 137 -6.21 -9.11 11.27
C LEU A 137 -5.43 -9.97 12.27
N GLN A 138 -6.04 -11.03 12.79
CA GLN A 138 -5.36 -11.98 13.66
C GLN A 138 -4.26 -12.75 12.92
N ASP A 139 -4.48 -13.11 11.66
CA ASP A 139 -3.46 -13.78 10.83
C ASP A 139 -2.23 -12.91 10.61
N PHE A 140 -2.41 -11.62 10.33
CA PHE A 140 -1.29 -10.68 10.23
C PHE A 140 -0.51 -10.58 11.56
N GLN A 141 -1.21 -10.53 12.69
CA GLN A 141 -0.56 -10.49 14.00
C GLN A 141 0.21 -11.77 14.31
N LEU A 142 -0.38 -12.95 14.06
CA LEU A 142 0.26 -14.24 14.26
C LEU A 142 1.47 -14.40 13.33
N ALA A 143 1.39 -13.85 12.13
CA ALA A 143 2.50 -13.73 11.18
C ALA A 143 3.46 -12.57 11.52
N GLY A 144 3.36 -11.92 12.69
CA GLY A 144 4.29 -10.87 13.12
C GLY A 144 4.33 -9.67 12.17
N ILE A 145 3.21 -9.33 11.53
CA ILE A 145 3.07 -8.20 10.61
C ILE A 145 2.10 -7.19 11.24
N GLY A 146 2.60 -6.00 11.49
CA GLY A 146 1.78 -4.84 11.84
C GLY A 146 1.47 -4.01 10.61
N ARG A 147 0.32 -3.34 10.61
CA ARG A 147 -0.17 -2.58 9.46
C ARG A 147 -0.77 -1.25 9.86
N GLY A 148 -0.30 -0.18 9.22
CA GLY A 148 -0.70 1.20 9.52
C GLY A 148 -1.88 1.69 8.69
N ASP A 149 -2.14 1.06 7.54
CA ASP A 149 -3.18 1.48 6.60
C ASP A 149 -4.19 0.36 6.31
N PHE A 150 -4.86 -0.11 7.37
CA PHE A 150 -5.92 -1.11 7.24
C PHE A 150 -7.27 -0.42 7.02
N ARG A 151 -7.60 -0.16 5.74
CA ARG A 151 -8.82 0.53 5.30
C ARG A 151 -9.58 -0.27 4.23
N MET A 152 -10.86 0.08 4.01
CA MET A 152 -11.75 -0.58 3.04
C MET A 152 -11.13 -0.71 1.64
N SER A 153 -10.53 0.37 1.12
CA SER A 153 -9.93 0.38 -0.22
C SER A 153 -8.75 -0.57 -0.38
N ASN A 154 -8.15 -1.01 0.74
CA ASN A 154 -7.04 -1.95 0.75
C ASN A 154 -7.49 -3.41 1.02
N LEU A 155 -8.80 -3.66 0.96
CA LEU A 155 -9.42 -4.97 1.05
C LEU A 155 -10.10 -5.29 -0.28
N VAL A 156 -9.79 -6.45 -0.86
CA VAL A 156 -10.38 -6.92 -2.11
C VAL A 156 -10.90 -8.32 -1.94
N ARG A 157 -12.00 -8.68 -2.63
CA ARG A 157 -12.52 -10.04 -2.57
C ARG A 157 -11.44 -11.04 -2.97
N ALA A 158 -11.27 -12.06 -2.15
CA ALA A 158 -10.31 -13.11 -2.39
C ALA A 158 -10.70 -13.89 -3.67
N PRO A 159 -9.74 -14.27 -4.52
CA PRO A 159 -10.04 -15.00 -5.74
C PRO A 159 -10.49 -16.44 -5.42
N PRO A 160 -11.20 -17.13 -6.34
CA PRO A 160 -11.75 -18.46 -6.07
C PRO A 160 -10.71 -19.53 -5.72
N GLN A 161 -9.46 -19.36 -6.16
CA GLN A 161 -8.34 -20.26 -5.84
C GLN A 161 -7.70 -20.04 -4.47
N THR A 162 -8.27 -19.15 -3.64
CA THR A 162 -7.76 -18.88 -2.28
C THR A 162 -7.73 -20.17 -1.46
N THR A 163 -6.61 -20.38 -0.77
CA THR A 163 -6.38 -21.59 0.01
C THR A 163 -6.77 -21.40 1.47
N MET A 164 -6.99 -22.50 2.17
CA MET A 164 -7.39 -22.48 3.59
C MET A 164 -6.27 -21.92 4.46
N CYS A 165 -6.61 -20.93 5.29
CA CYS A 165 -5.73 -20.34 6.29
C CYS A 165 -5.24 -21.41 7.27
N SER A 166 -3.92 -21.43 7.51
CA SER A 166 -3.27 -22.40 8.38
C SER A 166 -3.58 -22.17 9.86
N TYR A 167 -3.89 -20.93 10.26
CA TYR A 167 -4.19 -20.55 11.65
C TYR A 167 -5.66 -20.82 12.02
N HIS A 168 -6.60 -20.25 11.26
CA HIS A 168 -8.03 -20.30 11.59
C HIS A 168 -8.79 -21.48 10.97
N LYS A 169 -8.18 -22.18 10.01
CA LYS A 169 -8.81 -23.29 9.25
C LYS A 169 -10.07 -22.86 8.48
N VAL A 170 -10.07 -21.63 7.99
CA VAL A 170 -11.12 -21.06 7.12
C VAL A 170 -10.52 -20.64 5.78
N VAL A 171 -11.35 -20.53 4.75
CA VAL A 171 -10.96 -19.85 3.50
C VAL A 171 -11.47 -18.43 3.61
N HIS A 172 -10.54 -17.46 3.67
CA HIS A 172 -10.93 -16.06 3.74
C HIS A 172 -11.64 -15.63 2.47
N GLN A 173 -12.66 -14.81 2.61
CA GLN A 173 -13.38 -14.25 1.48
C GLN A 173 -12.76 -12.92 1.01
N TRP A 174 -11.83 -12.39 1.79
CA TRP A 174 -11.14 -11.14 1.54
C TRP A 174 -9.62 -11.33 1.60
N ASN A 175 -8.94 -10.57 0.77
CA ASN A 175 -7.50 -10.43 0.77
C ASN A 175 -7.12 -9.00 1.08
N VAL A 176 -6.01 -8.86 1.78
CA VAL A 176 -5.37 -7.59 2.05
C VAL A 176 -4.36 -7.26 0.95
N ILE A 177 -4.44 -6.06 0.40
CA ILE A 177 -3.47 -5.49 -0.56
C ILE A 177 -2.85 -4.22 0.00
N ASP A 178 -1.84 -3.67 -0.67
CA ASP A 178 -1.14 -2.44 -0.28
C ASP A 178 -0.43 -2.52 1.08
N PHE A 179 0.85 -2.91 1.03
CA PHE A 179 1.70 -3.13 2.21
C PHE A 179 2.72 -2.00 2.43
N ASN A 180 2.57 -0.85 1.76
CA ASN A 180 3.49 0.28 1.86
C ASN A 180 3.71 0.79 3.31
N ARG A 181 2.69 0.69 4.18
CA ARG A 181 2.73 1.08 5.61
C ARG A 181 2.74 -0.13 6.57
N SER A 182 3.39 -1.22 6.18
CA SER A 182 3.50 -2.41 7.05
C SER A 182 4.87 -2.50 7.73
N TRP A 183 4.91 -3.06 8.94
CA TRP A 183 6.15 -3.30 9.69
C TRP A 183 6.18 -4.70 10.28
N VAL A 184 7.39 -5.18 10.58
CA VAL A 184 7.56 -6.46 11.27
C VAL A 184 7.44 -6.23 12.78
N VAL A 185 6.63 -7.04 13.44
CA VAL A 185 6.45 -7.09 14.88
C VAL A 185 7.29 -8.23 15.45
N ASP A 186 8.18 -7.91 16.38
CA ASP A 186 8.92 -8.94 17.12
C ASP A 186 8.02 -9.54 18.22
N LEU A 187 7.35 -10.65 17.88
CA LEU A 187 6.46 -11.38 18.77
C LEU A 187 7.14 -11.95 20.03
N LYS A 188 8.47 -12.13 20.02
CA LYS A 188 9.20 -12.60 21.22
C LYS A 188 9.41 -11.46 22.21
N ARG A 189 9.65 -10.26 21.69
CA ARG A 189 9.87 -9.04 22.48
C ARG A 189 8.55 -8.47 22.99
N GLU A 190 7.55 -8.41 22.12
CA GLU A 190 6.19 -8.04 22.48
C GLU A 190 5.50 -9.23 23.14
N LYS A 191 5.64 -9.37 24.46
CA LYS A 191 4.89 -10.34 25.31
C LYS A 191 3.36 -10.16 25.28
N ARG A 192 2.81 -9.47 24.28
CA ARG A 192 1.45 -8.95 24.24
C ARG A 192 0.85 -9.07 22.84
N VAL A 193 0.65 -10.30 22.36
CA VAL A 193 -0.30 -10.58 21.27
C VAL A 193 -1.67 -9.93 21.57
N ASN A 194 -2.03 -9.83 22.85
CA ASN A 194 -3.27 -9.16 23.29
C ASN A 194 -3.29 -7.62 23.16
N TYR A 195 -2.14 -6.92 23.03
CA TYR A 195 -2.16 -5.45 22.86
C TYR A 195 -2.38 -5.02 21.41
N ALA A 196 -1.93 -5.81 20.43
CA ALA A 196 -2.14 -5.50 19.01
C ALA A 196 -3.64 -5.51 18.65
N VAL A 197 -4.41 -6.49 19.16
CA VAL A 197 -5.87 -6.56 19.01
C VAL A 197 -6.56 -5.33 19.63
N ALA A 198 -6.08 -4.87 20.79
CA ALA A 198 -6.64 -3.71 21.48
C ALA A 198 -6.33 -2.37 20.79
N LEU A 199 -5.23 -2.27 20.04
CA LEU A 199 -4.85 -1.07 19.28
C LEU A 199 -5.52 -1.01 17.89
N LEU A 200 -5.76 -2.17 17.26
CA LEU A 200 -6.39 -2.23 15.95
C LEU A 200 -7.91 -2.04 16.01
N LYS A 201 -8.58 -2.46 17.10
CA LYS A 201 -10.04 -2.24 17.25
C LYS A 201 -10.48 -0.77 17.22
N PRO A 202 -9.80 0.17 17.91
CA PRO A 202 -10.07 1.60 17.79
C PRO A 202 -9.78 2.13 16.39
N MET A 203 -8.65 1.75 15.77
CA MET A 203 -8.33 2.19 14.40
C MET A 203 -9.41 1.75 13.41
N TYR A 204 -9.89 0.50 13.53
CA TYR A 204 -11.02 -0.01 12.74
C TYR A 204 -12.31 0.81 12.94
N ARG A 205 -12.58 1.30 14.15
CA ARG A 205 -13.74 2.16 14.40
C ARG A 205 -13.57 3.57 13.81
N PHE A 206 -12.35 4.10 13.77
CA PHE A 206 -12.09 5.44 13.25
C PHE A 206 -12.21 5.55 11.72
N TYR A 207 -11.82 4.51 10.97
CA TYR A 207 -11.89 4.55 9.50
C TYR A 207 -13.27 4.19 8.92
N PHE A 208 -14.15 3.57 9.72
CA PHE A 208 -15.40 2.99 9.21
C PHE A 208 -16.67 3.66 9.78
N HIS A 209 -16.56 4.60 10.72
CA HIS A 209 -17.70 5.28 11.37
C HIS A 209 -17.63 6.82 11.31
N ASN A 210 -16.84 7.39 10.38
CA ASN A 210 -16.90 8.82 10.05
C ASN A 210 -17.66 9.04 8.75
#